data_AF-A0A0Q9XFF8-F1
#
_entry.id   AF-A0A0Q9XFF8-F1
#
_cell.length_a   1.000
_cell.length_b   1.000
_cell.length_c   1.000
_cell.angle_alpha   90.00
_cell.angle_beta   90.00
_cell.angle_gamma   90.00
#
_symmetry.space_group_name_H-M   'P 1'
#
loop_
_entity.id
_entity.type
_entity.pdbx_description
1 polymer ?
#
loop_
_entity_poly.entity_id
_entity_poly.type
_entity_poly.pdbx_seq_one_letter_code
_entity_poly.pdbx_strand_id
1 'polypeptide(L)'
;MTTVKKIFMEIVRALLFCCILSLLMTDFAASQANLSPCIMMTDRGPCKSNYKMFAYDSYDQQCKEFQYSGCGGNPNRFSTYEECMSACKPTIKRNLTSEFDLDEIETIVI
;
A
#
# COMPACT_ATOMS: atom_id res chain seq x y z
N MET A 1 -29.21 4.49 -49.84
CA MET A 1 -28.44 3.37 -49.24
C MET A 1 -27.16 3.77 -48.51
N THR A 2 -26.68 5.02 -48.64
CA THR A 2 -25.47 5.50 -47.94
C THR A 2 -25.77 6.07 -46.54
N THR A 3 -26.93 6.71 -46.35
CA THR A 3 -27.33 7.31 -45.06
C THR A 3 -27.57 6.26 -43.97
N VAL A 4 -28.23 5.14 -44.30
CA VAL A 4 -28.50 4.05 -43.33
C VAL A 4 -27.22 3.32 -42.93
N LYS A 5 -26.30 3.09 -43.88
CA LYS A 5 -24.99 2.49 -43.59
C LYS A 5 -24.09 3.43 -42.79
N LYS A 6 -24.19 4.74 -43.01
CA LYS A 6 -23.48 5.76 -42.21
C LYS A 6 -24.04 5.82 -40.80
N ILE A 7 -25.36 5.92 -40.64
CA ILE A 7 -26.03 5.87 -39.33
C ILE A 7 -25.72 4.55 -38.61
N PHE A 8 -25.73 3.42 -39.31
CA PHE A 8 -25.35 2.13 -38.74
C PHE A 8 -23.88 2.12 -38.31
N MET A 9 -22.95 2.65 -39.09
CA MET A 9 -21.54 2.75 -38.71
C MET A 9 -21.29 3.76 -37.58
N GLU A 10 -22.08 4.84 -37.47
CA GLU A 10 -22.03 5.79 -36.34
C GLU A 10 -22.62 5.17 -35.06
N ILE A 11 -23.71 4.40 -35.16
CA ILE A 11 -24.28 3.65 -34.04
C ILE A 11 -23.32 2.55 -33.60
N VAL A 12 -22.77 1.78 -34.54
CA VAL A 12 -21.76 0.76 -34.26
C VAL A 12 -20.48 1.40 -33.68
N ARG A 13 -20.05 2.57 -34.18
CA ARG A 13 -18.97 3.35 -33.56
C ARG A 13 -19.31 3.77 -32.15
N ALA A 14 -20.50 4.32 -31.88
CA ALA A 14 -20.91 4.75 -30.54
C ALA A 14 -20.98 3.58 -29.53
N LEU A 15 -21.49 2.43 -29.97
CA LEU A 15 -21.55 1.21 -29.17
C LEU A 15 -20.14 0.65 -28.92
N LEU A 16 -19.26 0.66 -29.92
CA LEU A 16 -17.86 0.24 -29.76
C LEU A 16 -17.03 1.22 -28.93
N PHE A 17 -17.28 2.53 -29.03
CA PHE A 17 -16.61 3.56 -28.22
C PHE A 17 -17.01 3.45 -26.76
N CYS A 18 -18.27 3.08 -26.47
CA CYS A 18 -18.75 2.78 -25.12
C CYS A 18 -18.11 1.50 -24.54
N CYS A 19 -17.92 0.47 -25.37
CA CYS A 19 -17.15 -0.74 -24.99
C CYS A 19 -15.67 -0.44 -24.75
N ILE A 20 -15.05 0.42 -25.58
CA ILE A 20 -13.63 0.81 -25.41
C ILE A 20 -13.48 1.71 -24.17
N LEU A 21 -14.41 2.64 -23.90
CA LEU A 21 -14.42 3.43 -22.67
C LEU A 21 -14.61 2.54 -21.43
N SER A 22 -15.50 1.55 -21.48
CA SER A 22 -15.65 0.61 -20.36
C SER A 22 -14.41 -0.29 -20.17
N LEU A 23 -13.76 -0.75 -21.24
CA LEU A 23 -12.52 -1.52 -21.18
C LEU A 23 -11.29 -0.69 -20.76
N LEU A 24 -11.21 0.59 -21.14
CA LEU A 24 -10.13 1.49 -20.70
C LEU A 24 -10.32 1.95 -19.25
N MET A 25 -11.55 1.97 -18.74
CA MET A 25 -11.85 2.28 -17.34
C MET A 25 -11.66 1.07 -16.41
N THR A 26 -11.69 -0.16 -16.93
CA THR A 26 -11.38 -1.36 -16.12
C THR A 26 -9.89 -1.50 -15.80
N ASP A 27 -9.01 -0.93 -16.60
CA ASP A 27 -7.56 -1.01 -16.37
C ASP A 27 -7.02 0.06 -15.40
N PHE A 28 -7.76 1.15 -15.18
CA PHE A 28 -7.29 2.25 -14.33
C PHE A 28 -7.45 2.00 -12.82
N ALA A 29 -8.37 1.11 -12.43
CA ALA A 29 -8.58 0.76 -11.02
C ALA A 29 -7.45 -0.13 -10.43
N ALA A 30 -6.67 -0.80 -11.28
CA ALA A 30 -5.63 -1.73 -10.85
C ALA A 30 -4.22 -1.12 -10.76
N SER A 31 -3.99 0.08 -11.31
CA SER A 31 -2.66 0.68 -11.35
C SER A 31 -2.32 1.57 -10.14
N GLN A 32 -3.29 1.83 -9.26
CA GLN A 32 -3.11 2.70 -8.09
C GLN A 32 -3.19 1.92 -6.78
N ALA A 33 -2.28 0.98 -6.53
CA ALA A 33 -2.29 0.26 -5.25
C ALA A 33 -0.97 -0.38 -4.78
N ASN A 34 0.21 0.02 -5.29
CA ASN A 34 1.49 -0.46 -4.76
C ASN A 34 2.20 0.58 -3.87
N LEU A 35 1.44 1.39 -3.13
CA LEU A 35 2.04 2.19 -2.06
C LEU A 35 2.31 1.27 -0.86
N SER A 36 3.47 1.41 -0.24
CA SER A 36 3.76 0.72 1.01
C SER A 36 2.71 1.11 2.07
N PRO A 37 2.18 0.17 2.86
CA PRO A 37 1.31 0.50 4.00
C PRO A 37 1.91 1.61 4.88
N CYS A 38 3.23 1.61 5.02
CA CYS A 38 3.98 2.48 5.91
C CYS A 38 4.02 3.96 5.49
N ILE A 39 3.50 4.31 4.31
CA ILE A 39 3.40 5.71 3.86
C ILE A 39 1.95 6.19 3.75
N MET A 40 0.98 5.32 4.05
CA MET A 40 -0.43 5.68 4.02
C MET A 40 -0.83 6.33 5.34
N MET A 41 -1.74 7.30 5.28
CA MET A 41 -2.33 7.87 6.50
C MET A 41 -3.19 6.83 7.22
N THR A 42 -3.33 6.94 8.54
CA THR A 42 -4.24 6.09 9.30
C THR A 42 -5.68 6.25 8.82
N ASP A 43 -6.38 5.15 8.54
CA ASP A 43 -7.78 5.16 8.13
C ASP A 43 -8.63 4.24 9.01
N ARG A 44 -9.54 4.85 9.77
CA ARG A 44 -10.49 4.16 10.66
C ARG A 44 -11.49 3.32 9.86
N GLY A 45 -11.83 3.71 8.63
CA GLY A 45 -12.90 3.10 7.84
C GLY A 45 -14.32 3.51 8.30
N PRO A 46 -15.36 3.12 7.55
CA PRO A 46 -16.72 3.67 7.70
C PRO A 46 -17.63 2.92 8.68
N CYS A 47 -17.19 1.79 9.24
CA CYS A 47 -18.01 1.00 10.17
C CYS A 47 -18.10 1.65 11.57
N LYS A 48 -18.71 0.95 12.54
CA LYS A 48 -18.98 1.50 13.89
C LYS A 48 -18.33 0.76 15.06
N SER A 49 -17.53 -0.27 14.80
CA SER A 49 -16.78 -0.97 15.85
C SER A 49 -15.58 -0.14 16.31
N ASN A 50 -14.95 -0.51 17.42
CA ASN A 50 -13.76 0.16 17.95
C ASN A 50 -12.68 -0.89 18.28
N TYR A 51 -12.05 -1.45 17.25
CA TYR A 51 -10.92 -2.36 17.43
C TYR A 51 -9.64 -1.57 17.65
N LYS A 52 -8.93 -1.84 18.75
CA LYS A 52 -7.58 -1.31 18.98
C LYS A 52 -6.62 -1.93 17.96
N MET A 53 -5.96 -1.10 17.16
CA MET A 53 -4.98 -1.50 16.15
C MET A 53 -3.79 -0.53 16.16
N PHE A 54 -2.71 -0.86 15.44
CA PHE A 54 -1.53 0.00 15.30
C PHE A 54 -1.34 0.45 13.85
N ALA A 55 -0.97 1.70 13.64
CA ALA A 55 -0.61 2.28 12.34
C ALA A 55 0.74 2.99 12.44
N TYR A 56 1.57 2.88 11.41
CA TYR A 56 2.87 3.56 11.37
C TYR A 56 2.68 5.04 11.05
N ASP A 57 3.22 5.90 11.90
CA ASP A 57 3.34 7.33 11.67
C ASP A 57 4.74 7.61 11.09
N SER A 58 4.81 7.95 9.80
CA SER A 58 6.07 8.23 9.13
C SER A 58 6.74 9.52 9.56
N TYR A 59 5.99 10.47 10.13
CA TYR A 59 6.53 11.72 10.65
C TYR A 59 7.31 11.46 11.94
N ASP A 60 6.71 10.70 12.87
CA ASP A 60 7.36 10.33 14.13
C ASP A 60 8.22 9.06 14.03
N GLN A 61 8.18 8.37 12.90
CA GLN A 61 8.85 7.09 12.65
C GLN A 61 8.50 6.00 13.70
N GLN A 62 7.23 5.98 14.11
CA GLN A 62 6.75 5.11 15.18
C GLN A 62 5.33 4.62 14.91
N CYS A 63 5.04 3.40 15.35
CA CYS A 63 3.68 2.87 15.35
C CYS A 63 2.85 3.44 16.49
N LYS A 64 1.66 3.94 16.16
CA LYS A 64 0.71 4.51 17.11
C LYS A 64 -0.58 3.70 17.12
N GLU A 65 -1.19 3.62 18.30
CA GLU A 65 -2.48 3.01 18.46
C GLU A 65 -3.59 3.87 17.83
N PHE A 66 -4.58 3.23 17.18
CA PHE A 66 -5.78 3.86 16.69
C PHE A 66 -6.99 2.92 16.75
N GLN A 67 -8.19 3.49 16.61
CA GLN A 67 -9.44 2.72 16.56
C GLN A 67 -9.80 2.39 15.11
N TYR A 68 -9.84 1.11 14.77
CA TYR A 68 -10.36 0.60 13.51
C TYR A 68 -11.85 0.28 13.61
N SER A 69 -12.60 0.71 12.61
CA SER A 69 -14.06 0.61 12.58
C SER A 69 -14.59 -0.81 12.33
N GLY A 70 -13.75 -1.73 11.86
CA GLY A 70 -14.12 -3.11 11.54
C GLY A 70 -14.36 -3.40 10.06
N CYS A 71 -14.36 -2.39 9.18
CA CYS A 71 -14.42 -2.59 7.74
C CYS A 71 -13.75 -1.45 6.98
N GLY A 72 -13.44 -1.67 5.70
CA GLY A 72 -12.75 -0.68 4.87
C GLY A 72 -11.38 -0.30 5.44
N GLY A 73 -11.04 0.98 5.33
CA GLY A 73 -9.73 1.48 5.72
C GLY A 73 -8.65 1.17 4.68
N ASN A 74 -7.40 1.26 5.09
CA ASN A 74 -6.24 0.90 4.26
C ASN A 74 -5.31 -0.10 4.98
N PRO A 75 -4.26 -0.60 4.30
CA PRO A 75 -3.31 -1.54 4.88
C PRO A 75 -2.39 -1.03 6.01
N ASN A 76 -2.33 0.27 6.32
CA ASN A 76 -1.54 0.78 7.47
C ASN A 76 -2.27 0.46 8.79
N ARG A 77 -2.43 -0.83 9.08
CA ARG A 77 -3.18 -1.36 10.20
C ARG A 77 -2.64 -2.73 10.57
N PHE A 78 -2.09 -2.83 11.76
CA PHE A 78 -1.46 -4.03 12.31
C PHE A 78 -2.09 -4.37 13.65
N SER A 79 -2.05 -5.66 14.02
CA SER A 79 -2.69 -6.15 15.25
C SER A 79 -1.84 -5.85 16.48
N THR A 80 -0.53 -5.73 16.30
CA THR A 80 0.43 -5.46 17.39
C THR A 80 1.41 -4.36 17.02
N TYR A 81 2.02 -3.74 18.04
CA TYR A 81 3.05 -2.74 17.84
C TYR A 81 4.28 -3.34 17.15
N GLU A 82 4.67 -4.56 17.54
CA GLU A 82 5.84 -5.28 17.01
C GLU A 82 5.68 -5.61 15.53
N GLU A 83 4.49 -6.09 15.12
CA GLU A 83 4.17 -6.34 13.71
C GLU A 83 4.29 -5.06 12.88
N CYS A 84 3.73 -3.96 13.37
CA CYS A 84 3.81 -2.66 12.71
C CYS A 84 5.26 -2.17 12.59
N MET A 85 6.03 -2.21 13.68
CA MET A 85 7.41 -1.75 13.68
C MET A 85 8.28 -2.63 12.79
N SER A 86 8.09 -3.94 12.80
CA SER A 86 8.81 -4.88 11.92
C SER A 86 8.47 -4.67 10.46
N ALA A 87 7.23 -4.31 10.13
CA ALA A 87 6.81 -4.06 8.75
C ALA A 87 7.33 -2.72 8.22
N CYS A 88 7.37 -1.69 9.07
CA CYS A 88 7.52 -0.31 8.60
C CYS A 88 8.81 0.40 9.01
N LYS A 89 9.46 0.01 10.11
CA LYS A 89 10.73 0.61 10.48
C LYS A 89 11.84 0.02 9.60
N PRO A 90 12.58 0.85 8.85
CA PRO A 90 13.74 0.36 8.12
C PRO A 90 14.73 -0.23 9.12
N THR A 91 15.00 -1.53 9.05
CA THR A 91 16.23 -2.04 9.64
C THR A 91 17.35 -1.42 8.82
N ILE A 92 18.15 -0.57 9.45
CA ILE A 92 19.48 -0.26 8.93
C ILE A 92 20.20 -1.62 8.94
N LYS A 93 20.10 -2.37 7.84
CA LYS A 93 21.12 -3.34 7.50
C LYS A 93 22.32 -2.47 7.21
N ARG A 94 23.06 -2.13 8.26
CA ARG A 94 24.41 -1.67 8.02
C ARG A 94 25.00 -2.84 7.24
N ASN A 95 25.46 -2.61 6.02
CA ASN A 95 26.65 -3.32 5.58
C ASN A 95 27.76 -2.88 6.55
N LEU A 96 27.69 -3.35 7.80
CA LEU A 96 28.89 -3.60 8.58
C LEU A 96 29.50 -4.73 7.80
N THR A 97 30.55 -4.36 7.08
CA THR A 97 31.48 -5.21 6.37
C THR A 97 31.44 -6.64 6.88
N SER A 98 31.47 -7.60 5.94
CA SER A 98 32.23 -8.83 6.20
C SER A 98 33.46 -8.44 7.01
N GLU A 99 33.66 -9.06 8.18
CA GLU A 99 34.78 -8.84 9.11
C GLU A 99 34.61 -7.69 10.12
N PHE A 100 34.06 -8.02 11.30
CA PHE A 100 34.65 -7.70 12.63
C PHE A 100 33.81 -8.37 13.73
N ASP A 101 34.19 -9.59 14.11
CA ASP A 101 33.72 -10.26 15.32
C ASP A 101 34.45 -9.67 16.55
N LEU A 102 33.71 -9.10 17.50
CA LEU A 102 34.25 -8.56 18.76
C LEU A 102 34.45 -9.66 19.82
N ASP A 103 35.01 -10.81 19.43
CA ASP A 103 35.43 -11.87 20.37
C ASP A 103 36.96 -12.15 20.32
N GLU A 104 37.78 -11.38 19.57
CA GLU A 104 39.25 -11.62 19.49
C GLU A 104 40.14 -10.49 20.03
N ILE A 105 39.59 -9.41 20.62
CA ILE A 105 40.41 -8.28 21.10
C ILE A 105 41.09 -8.57 22.46
N GLU A 106 40.85 -9.72 23.10
CA GLU A 106 41.59 -10.07 24.33
C GLU A 106 42.96 -10.71 24.07
N THR A 107 43.31 -11.05 22.82
CA THR A 107 44.58 -11.75 22.50
C THR A 107 45.68 -10.85 21.93
N ILE A 108 45.41 -9.56 21.72
CA ILE A 108 46.38 -8.63 21.07
C ILE A 108 47.11 -7.74 22.08
N VAL A 109 46.79 -7.83 23.38
CA VAL A 109 47.46 -7.03 24.45
C VAL A 109 48.28 -7.91 25.40
N ILE A 110 48.88 -9.01 24.90
CA ILE A 110 49.91 -9.77 25.61
C ILE A 110 51.13 -9.92 24.72
#